data_AF-A0A2P2DB80-F1
#
_entry.id   AF-A0A2P2DB80-F1
#
_cell.length_a   1.000
_cell.length_b   1.000
_cell.length_c   1.000
_cell.angle_alpha   90.00
_cell.angle_beta   90.00
_cell.angle_gamma   90.00
#
_symmetry.space_group_name_H-M   'P 1'
#
loop_
_entity.id
_entity.type
_entity.pdbx_description
1 polymer ?
#
loop_
_entity_poly.entity_id
_entity_poly.type
_entity_poly.pdbx_seq_one_letter_code
_entity_poly.pdbx_strand_id
1 'polypeptide(L)'
;MNRLDGSVVSSQTGVFYPYQHQDFYAMDSLFLSPLKEEEIWDFQSISQVQLGFLGFLTLRSFIREDLELPKLQVRGLSKQWRSFLAKENFLGKQVPWETLDFIPNLVGENLTPESGFGKKGHWTNEFHFEKKEGNSTSLFFIATKKQSETDVAISDLMKDFLLYSQTNHYLERAYIRKENSSYLYLNAKETNPRVFYRENNSEFPSFLFLVAELKNKTVIPPN
;
A
#
# COMPACT_ATOMS: atom_id res chain seq x y z
N MET A 1 31.27 2.30 6.63
CA MET A 1 31.57 1.86 8.02
C MET A 1 30.29 1.25 8.57
N ASN A 2 30.29 -0.06 8.82
CA ASN A 2 29.16 -0.78 9.41
C ASN A 2 29.17 -0.57 10.93
N ARG A 3 28.01 -0.31 11.53
CA ARG A 3 27.85 -0.47 12.99
C ARG A 3 27.79 -1.99 13.31
N LEU A 4 28.35 -2.36 14.45
CA LEU A 4 28.59 -3.73 14.90
C LEU A 4 27.34 -4.45 15.45
N ASP A 5 26.15 -3.87 15.33
CA ASP A 5 24.92 -4.38 15.99
C ASP A 5 23.95 -5.13 15.06
N GLY A 6 24.22 -5.20 13.75
CA GLY A 6 23.30 -5.82 12.80
C GLY A 6 21.96 -5.07 12.65
N SER A 7 21.93 -3.77 12.95
CA SER A 7 20.70 -2.98 12.89
C SER A 7 20.21 -2.77 11.45
N VAL A 8 18.90 -3.01 11.26
CA VAL A 8 18.13 -2.81 10.01
C VAL A 8 18.11 -1.34 9.55
N VAL A 9 18.55 -0.42 10.41
CA VAL A 9 18.44 1.03 10.27
C VAL A 9 19.82 1.67 10.16
N SER A 10 20.10 2.31 9.03
CA SER A 10 21.34 3.09 8.86
C SER A 10 21.17 4.51 9.42
N SER A 11 22.16 4.98 10.19
CA SER A 11 22.16 6.28 10.89
C SER A 11 22.34 7.52 10.01
N GLN A 12 22.02 7.44 8.72
CA GLN A 12 22.15 8.52 7.75
C GLN A 12 20.77 8.85 7.19
N THR A 13 20.46 10.14 7.02
CA THR A 13 19.27 10.58 6.29
C THR A 13 19.28 10.02 4.86
N GLY A 14 18.18 9.40 4.45
CA GLY A 14 17.98 8.88 3.10
C GLY A 14 17.00 9.73 2.30
N VAL A 15 17.37 10.09 1.06
CA VAL A 15 16.43 10.64 0.09
C VAL A 15 16.14 9.60 -0.98
N PHE A 16 14.86 9.26 -1.15
CA PHE A 16 14.40 8.22 -2.08
C PHE A 16 13.65 8.86 -3.25
N TYR A 17 13.88 8.35 -4.45
CA TYR A 17 13.29 8.85 -5.70
C TYR A 17 12.52 7.72 -6.40
N PRO A 18 11.21 7.55 -6.15
CA PRO A 18 10.39 6.63 -6.91
C PRO A 18 10.27 7.08 -8.38
N TYR A 19 10.12 6.13 -9.30
CA TYR A 19 9.97 6.38 -10.75
C TYR A 19 8.72 5.74 -11.34
N GLN A 20 8.07 6.42 -12.29
CA GLN A 20 6.72 6.09 -12.76
C GLN A 20 6.53 4.70 -13.39
N HIS A 21 7.58 4.08 -13.95
CA HIS A 21 7.50 2.82 -14.70
C HIS A 21 7.79 1.56 -13.87
N GLN A 22 7.63 1.62 -12.56
CA GLN A 22 7.90 0.48 -11.69
C GLN A 22 6.69 -0.45 -11.60
N ASP A 23 6.90 -1.74 -11.84
CA ASP A 23 5.93 -2.76 -11.45
C ASP A 23 5.93 -2.97 -9.93
N PHE A 24 5.00 -3.78 -9.41
CA PHE A 24 4.91 -4.02 -7.97
C PHE A 24 6.14 -4.69 -7.35
N TYR A 25 6.94 -5.47 -8.09
CA TYR A 25 8.20 -6.00 -7.56
C TYR A 25 9.30 -4.93 -7.52
N ALA A 26 9.34 -4.04 -8.50
CA ALA A 26 10.24 -2.89 -8.48
C ALA A 26 9.88 -1.91 -7.36
N MET A 27 8.58 -1.63 -7.17
CA MET A 27 8.10 -0.85 -6.02
C MET A 27 8.44 -1.53 -4.70
N ASP A 28 8.19 -2.83 -4.56
CA ASP A 28 8.56 -3.59 -3.36
C ASP A 28 10.06 -3.42 -3.04
N SER A 29 10.92 -3.63 -4.03
CA SER A 29 12.38 -3.53 -3.85
C SER A 29 12.82 -2.13 -3.40
N LEU A 30 12.14 -1.07 -3.84
CA LEU A 30 12.43 0.30 -3.44
C LEU A 30 11.85 0.63 -2.05
N PHE A 31 10.56 0.41 -1.85
CA PHE A 31 9.83 0.81 -0.63
C PHE A 31 10.09 -0.10 0.56
N LEU A 32 10.54 -1.33 0.32
CA LEU A 32 11.00 -2.27 1.33
C LEU A 32 12.52 -2.47 1.26
N SER A 33 13.24 -1.46 0.74
CA SER A 33 14.70 -1.36 0.90
C SER A 33 15.07 -1.07 2.37
N PRO A 34 16.33 -1.31 2.78
CA PRO A 34 16.79 -1.07 4.15
C PRO A 34 16.40 0.30 4.70
N LEU A 35 16.06 0.34 6.00
CA LEU A 35 15.58 1.56 6.64
C LEU A 35 16.71 2.56 6.88
N LYS A 36 16.35 3.83 6.87
CA LYS A 36 17.20 4.94 7.31
C LYS A 36 16.59 5.59 8.54
N GLU A 37 17.41 6.22 9.37
CA GLU A 37 16.92 6.88 10.59
C GLU A 37 15.94 7.99 10.24
N GLU A 38 16.29 8.83 9.28
CA GLU A 38 15.40 9.83 8.68
C GLU A 38 15.20 9.55 7.19
N GLU A 39 13.97 9.77 6.70
CA GLU A 39 13.62 9.47 5.31
C GLU A 39 12.80 10.58 4.66
N ILE A 40 13.29 11.03 3.52
CA ILE A 40 12.58 11.94 2.62
C ILE A 40 12.27 11.19 1.32
N TRP A 41 10.99 11.13 0.98
CA TRP A 41 10.48 10.51 -0.23
C TRP A 41 10.09 11.59 -1.24
N ASP A 42 10.86 11.69 -2.32
CA ASP A 42 10.74 12.75 -3.32
C ASP A 42 9.96 12.26 -4.55
N PHE A 43 8.69 12.68 -4.62
CA PHE A 43 7.72 12.24 -5.61
C PHE A 43 7.75 13.09 -6.90
N GLN A 44 8.77 13.93 -7.10
CA GLN A 44 8.87 14.83 -8.26
C GLN A 44 8.73 14.11 -9.61
N SER A 45 9.13 12.85 -9.71
CA SER A 45 9.06 12.06 -10.94
C SER A 45 7.74 11.29 -11.11
N ILE A 46 6.90 11.24 -10.07
CA ILE A 46 5.60 10.56 -10.06
C ILE A 46 4.50 11.59 -10.30
N SER A 47 4.26 11.91 -11.56
CA SER A 47 3.28 12.95 -11.93
C SER A 47 1.83 12.54 -11.61
N GLN A 48 1.47 11.29 -11.88
CA GLN A 48 0.11 10.75 -11.76
C GLN A 48 -0.11 10.01 -10.45
N VAL A 49 -1.33 10.07 -9.93
CA VAL A 49 -1.72 9.32 -8.73
C VAL A 49 -1.84 7.85 -9.06
N GLN A 50 -1.09 7.03 -8.33
CA GLN A 50 -1.14 5.58 -8.42
C GLN A 50 -1.22 5.00 -7.02
N LEU A 51 -2.22 4.16 -6.76
CA LEU A 51 -2.41 3.58 -5.43
C LEU A 51 -1.30 2.60 -5.03
N GLY A 52 -0.56 2.03 -5.99
CA GLY A 52 0.67 1.29 -5.71
C GLY A 52 1.64 2.10 -4.86
N PHE A 53 2.08 3.25 -5.36
CA PHE A 53 2.99 4.14 -4.65
C PHE A 53 2.43 4.59 -3.30
N LEU A 54 1.14 4.96 -3.24
CA LEU A 54 0.50 5.38 -1.98
C LEU A 54 0.45 4.24 -0.95
N GLY A 55 0.10 3.03 -1.39
CA GLY A 55 0.02 1.84 -0.55
C GLY A 55 1.38 1.43 -0.01
N PHE A 56 2.41 1.36 -0.85
CA PHE A 56 3.77 1.04 -0.42
C PHE A 56 4.37 2.08 0.52
N LEU A 57 4.15 3.37 0.24
CA LEU A 57 4.56 4.46 1.13
C LEU A 57 3.87 4.34 2.50
N THR A 58 2.57 4.08 2.50
CA THR A 58 1.78 3.93 3.73
C THR A 58 2.20 2.69 4.51
N LEU A 59 2.47 1.56 3.84
CA LEU A 59 3.02 0.35 4.47
C LEU A 59 4.34 0.67 5.17
N ARG A 60 5.28 1.29 4.45
CA ARG A 60 6.59 1.65 5.00
C ARG A 60 6.44 2.55 6.23
N SER A 61 5.50 3.50 6.19
CA SER A 61 5.25 4.38 7.33
C SER A 61 4.75 3.64 8.57
N PHE A 62 3.86 2.64 8.42
CA PHE A 62 3.40 1.81 9.55
C PHE A 62 4.53 0.93 10.10
N ILE A 63 5.36 0.35 9.23
CA ILE A 63 6.55 -0.41 9.64
C ILE A 63 7.50 0.48 10.45
N ARG A 64 7.69 1.74 10.03
CA ARG A 64 8.52 2.71 10.75
C ARG A 64 7.94 3.07 12.12
N GLU A 65 6.63 3.30 12.19
CA GLU A 65 5.93 3.56 13.45
C GLU A 65 6.06 2.37 14.43
N ASP A 66 5.99 1.14 13.92
CA ASP A 66 6.18 -0.07 14.73
C ASP A 66 7.59 -0.22 15.29
N LEU A 67 8.57 0.34 14.58
CA LEU A 67 9.97 0.39 14.99
C LEU A 67 10.34 1.67 15.76
N GLU A 68 9.34 2.49 16.13
CA GLU A 68 9.52 3.77 16.83
C GLU A 68 10.45 4.75 16.09
N LEU A 69 10.51 4.65 14.77
CA LEU A 69 11.30 5.54 13.92
C LEU A 69 10.55 6.85 13.62
N PRO A 70 11.27 7.95 13.33
CA PRO A 70 10.66 9.19 12.86
C PRO A 70 9.73 8.96 11.67
N LYS A 71 8.61 9.70 11.64
CA LYS A 71 7.70 9.71 10.49
C LYS A 71 8.46 10.03 9.22
N LEU A 72 8.16 9.31 8.14
CA LEU A 72 8.74 9.66 6.85
C LEU A 72 8.13 10.97 6.34
N GLN A 73 8.94 11.73 5.62
CA GLN A 73 8.55 13.00 5.01
C GLN A 73 8.42 12.82 3.50
N VAL A 74 7.38 13.41 2.90
CA VAL A 74 7.14 13.37 1.46
C VAL A 74 7.23 14.76 0.88
N ARG A 75 7.86 14.90 -0.29
CA ARG A 75 7.93 16.17 -1.01
C ARG A 75 7.85 15.96 -2.52
N GLY A 76 7.83 17.05 -3.28
CA GLY A 76 7.81 16.98 -4.74
C GLY A 76 6.48 16.48 -5.30
N LEU A 77 5.40 16.54 -4.53
CA LEU A 77 4.08 16.09 -4.96
C LEU A 77 3.56 16.95 -6.11
N SER A 78 3.15 16.32 -7.20
CA SER A 78 2.54 17.01 -8.34
C SER A 78 1.21 17.69 -7.96
N LYS A 79 0.72 18.62 -8.80
CA LYS A 79 -0.61 19.24 -8.60
C LYS A 79 -1.72 18.18 -8.48
N GLN A 80 -1.62 17.08 -9.23
CA GLN A 80 -2.60 15.99 -9.21
C GLN A 80 -2.58 15.25 -7.88
N TRP A 81 -1.38 14.90 -7.38
CA TRP A 81 -1.22 14.31 -6.04
C TRP A 81 -1.77 15.21 -4.94
N ARG A 82 -1.39 16.50 -4.94
CA ARG A 82 -1.87 17.43 -3.91
C ARG A 82 -3.39 17.56 -3.92
N SER A 83 -3.97 17.64 -5.12
CA SER A 83 -5.42 17.72 -5.29
C SER A 83 -6.12 16.44 -4.85
N PHE A 84 -5.54 15.28 -5.14
CA PHE A 84 -6.06 13.98 -4.72
C PHE A 84 -6.03 13.81 -3.20
N LEU A 85 -4.87 14.02 -2.57
CA LEU A 85 -4.71 13.89 -1.11
C LEU A 85 -5.66 14.81 -0.35
N ALA A 86 -5.85 16.03 -0.86
CA ALA A 86 -6.79 17.00 -0.32
C ALA A 86 -8.25 16.52 -0.42
N LYS A 87 -8.69 16.11 -1.62
CA LYS A 87 -10.07 15.65 -1.86
C LYS A 87 -10.43 14.43 -1.03
N GLU A 88 -9.49 13.51 -0.88
CA GLU A 88 -9.69 12.26 -0.15
C GLU A 88 -9.52 12.41 1.38
N ASN A 89 -9.17 13.62 1.84
CA ASN A 89 -8.70 13.90 3.20
C ASN A 89 -7.72 12.82 3.69
N PHE A 90 -6.78 12.41 2.82
CA PHE A 90 -6.00 11.20 3.03
C PHE A 90 -5.12 11.30 4.29
N LEU A 91 -4.49 12.45 4.49
CA LEU A 91 -3.65 12.71 5.67
C LEU A 91 -4.46 12.78 6.97
N GLY A 92 -5.75 13.12 6.90
CA GLY A 92 -6.67 13.09 8.04
C GLY A 92 -7.04 11.67 8.50
N LYS A 93 -6.73 10.64 7.70
CA LYS A 93 -7.00 9.21 8.02
C LYS A 93 -5.92 8.58 8.91
N GLN A 94 -5.19 9.40 9.68
CA GLN A 94 -4.16 8.97 10.64
C GLN A 94 -3.03 8.13 10.02
N VAL A 95 -2.62 8.45 8.79
CA VAL A 95 -1.45 7.80 8.19
C VAL A 95 -0.16 8.27 8.86
N PRO A 96 0.81 7.38 9.16
CA PRO A 96 2.00 7.73 9.93
C PRO A 96 3.13 8.35 9.07
N TRP A 97 2.76 9.22 8.13
CA TRP A 97 3.69 10.00 7.32
C TRP A 97 3.19 11.42 7.12
N GLU A 98 4.11 12.34 6.82
CA GLU A 98 3.80 13.75 6.62
C GLU A 98 4.36 14.28 5.29
N THR A 99 3.85 15.43 4.88
CA THR A 99 4.22 16.10 3.64
C THR A 99 4.91 17.43 3.96
N LEU A 100 5.99 17.71 3.25
CA LEU A 100 6.65 19.03 3.24
C LEU A 100 5.96 19.99 2.27
N ASP A 101 5.19 19.47 1.32
CA ASP A 101 4.37 20.27 0.42
C ASP A 101 3.04 20.65 1.08
N PHE A 102 2.52 21.84 0.75
CA PHE A 102 1.21 22.28 1.19
C PHE A 102 0.09 21.44 0.55
N ILE A 103 -0.74 20.81 1.39
CA ILE A 103 -1.97 20.11 0.98
C ILE A 103 -3.16 20.86 1.59
N PRO A 104 -4.07 21.41 0.78
CA PRO A 104 -5.23 22.11 1.32
C PRO A 104 -6.11 21.11 2.06
N ASN A 105 -6.53 21.46 3.27
CA ASN A 105 -7.49 20.67 4.03
C ASN A 105 -8.89 20.98 3.49
N LEU A 106 -9.43 20.09 2.65
CA LEU A 106 -10.81 20.20 2.19
C LEU A 106 -11.69 19.52 3.23
N VAL A 107 -12.47 20.31 3.95
CA VAL A 107 -13.50 19.81 4.88
C VAL A 107 -14.61 19.17 4.05
N GLY A 108 -14.44 17.88 3.74
CA GLY A 108 -15.45 17.04 3.12
C GLY A 108 -16.09 16.10 4.13
N GLU A 109 -17.29 15.63 3.83
CA GLU A 109 -17.94 14.58 4.63
C GLU A 109 -17.06 13.33 4.65
N ASN A 110 -16.71 12.86 5.85
CA ASN A 110 -16.03 11.58 6.01
C ASN A 110 -17.01 10.47 5.65
N LEU A 111 -17.02 10.05 4.38
CA LEU A 111 -17.74 8.86 3.96
C LEU A 111 -17.16 7.68 4.74
N THR A 112 -17.95 7.11 5.65
CA THR A 112 -17.64 5.85 6.28
C THR A 112 -17.56 4.78 5.18
N PRO A 113 -16.42 4.08 5.04
CA PRO A 113 -16.29 3.06 4.00
C PRO A 113 -17.33 1.96 4.23
N GLU A 114 -18.20 1.75 3.25
CA GLU A 114 -19.13 0.63 3.21
C GLU A 114 -18.32 -0.67 3.03
N SER A 115 -18.27 -1.51 4.06
CA SER A 115 -17.69 -2.86 4.06
C SER A 115 -16.23 -2.97 3.56
N GLY A 116 -15.26 -2.86 4.47
CA GLY A 116 -13.88 -3.27 4.20
C GLY A 116 -13.67 -4.77 4.43
N PHE A 117 -12.82 -5.41 3.62
CA PHE A 117 -12.25 -6.72 3.95
C PHE A 117 -11.04 -6.52 4.89
N GLY A 118 -10.69 -7.55 5.67
CA GLY A 118 -9.47 -7.56 6.49
C GLY A 118 -9.60 -7.02 7.92
N LYS A 119 -10.73 -6.41 8.32
CA LYS A 119 -10.95 -5.95 9.70
C LYS A 119 -11.41 -7.07 10.63
N LYS A 120 -10.51 -8.00 10.93
CA LYS A 120 -10.78 -9.16 11.80
C LYS A 120 -10.20 -9.01 13.21
N GLY A 121 -9.54 -7.89 13.51
CA GLY A 121 -9.00 -7.60 14.85
C GLY A 121 -7.79 -8.46 15.22
N HIS A 122 -7.04 -8.93 14.21
CA HIS A 122 -5.84 -9.73 14.41
C HIS A 122 -4.56 -8.89 14.44
N TRP A 123 -4.66 -7.65 14.01
CA TRP A 123 -3.56 -6.71 13.90
C TRP A 123 -3.94 -5.44 14.65
N THR A 124 -2.94 -4.82 15.28
CA THR A 124 -3.16 -3.55 15.98
C THR A 124 -3.46 -2.43 14.99
N ASN A 125 -2.72 -2.43 13.88
CA ASN A 125 -2.88 -1.46 12.81
C ASN A 125 -3.49 -2.16 11.60
N GLU A 126 -4.63 -1.67 11.13
CA GLU A 126 -5.30 -2.12 9.90
C GLU A 126 -5.76 -0.89 9.11
N PHE A 127 -5.25 -0.74 7.89
CA PHE A 127 -5.56 0.39 7.03
C PHE A 127 -6.04 -0.10 5.66
N HIS A 128 -7.26 0.30 5.29
CA HIS A 128 -7.85 0.00 3.99
C HIS A 128 -8.15 1.32 3.26
N PHE A 129 -7.76 1.38 1.99
CA PHE A 129 -8.12 2.48 1.12
C PHE A 129 -8.52 1.98 -0.25
N GLU A 130 -9.62 2.53 -0.77
CA GLU A 130 -10.20 2.19 -2.05
C GLU A 130 -10.49 3.47 -2.84
N LYS A 131 -10.17 3.46 -4.13
CA LYS A 131 -10.46 4.52 -5.08
C LYS A 131 -11.23 3.92 -6.26
N LYS A 132 -12.44 4.43 -6.50
CA LYS A 132 -13.23 4.10 -7.70
C LYS A 132 -13.02 5.18 -8.76
N GLU A 133 -12.69 4.77 -9.98
CA GLU A 133 -12.47 5.66 -11.11
C GLU A 133 -13.10 5.07 -12.38
N GLY A 134 -14.29 5.56 -12.72
CA GLY A 134 -15.09 5.06 -13.84
C GLY A 134 -15.37 3.56 -13.72
N ASN A 135 -14.83 2.78 -14.66
CA ASN A 135 -14.98 1.32 -14.71
C ASN A 135 -13.85 0.57 -14.01
N SER A 136 -13.02 1.27 -13.23
CA SER A 136 -11.92 0.66 -12.49
C SER A 136 -12.02 0.98 -11.00
N THR A 137 -11.51 0.06 -10.18
CA THR A 137 -11.36 0.24 -8.75
C THR A 137 -9.93 -0.15 -8.39
N SER A 138 -9.21 0.72 -7.72
CA SER A 138 -7.90 0.43 -7.15
C SER A 138 -8.02 0.42 -5.64
N LEU A 139 -7.33 -0.49 -4.97
CA LEU A 139 -7.34 -0.54 -3.51
C LEU A 139 -6.02 -1.02 -2.95
N PHE A 140 -5.78 -0.71 -1.68
CA PHE A 140 -4.74 -1.38 -0.90
C PHE A 140 -5.18 -1.59 0.54
N PHE A 141 -4.63 -2.63 1.15
CA PHE A 141 -4.80 -3.00 2.54
C PHE A 141 -3.43 -3.21 3.17
N ILE A 142 -3.26 -2.69 4.38
CA ILE A 142 -2.06 -2.82 5.19
C ILE A 142 -2.48 -3.31 6.56
N ALA A 143 -1.73 -4.25 7.11
CA ALA A 143 -1.81 -4.61 8.50
C ALA A 143 -0.43 -4.81 9.12
N THR A 144 -0.21 -4.26 10.32
CA THR A 144 1.05 -4.38 11.07
C THR A 144 0.78 -4.59 12.56
N LYS A 145 1.81 -4.98 13.34
CA LYS A 145 1.68 -5.41 14.75
C LYS A 145 0.64 -6.53 14.97
N LYS A 146 0.97 -7.74 14.50
CA LYS A 146 0.16 -8.97 14.69
C LYS A 146 -0.08 -9.20 16.19
N GLN A 147 -1.33 -9.36 16.62
CA GLN A 147 -1.71 -9.53 18.03
C GLN A 147 -1.71 -11.00 18.49
N SER A 148 -1.80 -11.95 17.57
CA SER A 148 -1.79 -13.39 17.89
C SER A 148 -0.90 -14.17 16.92
N GLU A 149 -0.10 -15.11 17.42
CA GLU A 149 0.72 -15.98 16.56
C GLU A 149 -0.11 -16.94 15.70
N THR A 150 -1.32 -17.31 16.13
CA THR A 150 -2.27 -18.12 15.34
C THR A 150 -2.50 -17.44 14.00
N ASP A 151 -1.95 -18.06 12.97
CA ASP A 151 -1.78 -17.45 11.66
C ASP A 151 -3.09 -16.91 11.08
N VAL A 152 -3.11 -15.61 10.78
CA VAL A 152 -3.85 -15.16 9.61
C VAL A 152 -3.16 -15.81 8.41
N ALA A 153 -3.65 -16.99 8.05
CA ALA A 153 -3.28 -17.62 6.81
C ALA A 153 -3.64 -16.64 5.71
N ILE A 154 -2.71 -16.37 4.79
CA ILE A 154 -2.96 -15.54 3.59
C ILE A 154 -4.30 -15.94 2.96
N SER A 155 -4.63 -17.23 3.03
CA SER A 155 -5.91 -17.80 2.61
C SER A 155 -7.14 -17.08 3.13
N ASP A 156 -7.17 -16.57 4.37
CA ASP A 156 -8.36 -15.92 4.92
C ASP A 156 -8.53 -14.51 4.37
N LEU A 157 -7.46 -13.70 4.34
CA LEU A 157 -7.51 -12.39 3.68
C LEU A 157 -7.78 -12.55 2.18
N MET A 158 -7.14 -13.54 1.54
CA MET A 158 -7.35 -13.82 0.12
C MET A 158 -8.74 -14.32 -0.15
N LYS A 159 -9.33 -15.13 0.74
CA LYS A 159 -10.71 -15.55 0.61
C LYS A 159 -11.65 -14.36 0.72
N ASP A 160 -11.45 -13.48 1.69
CA ASP A 160 -12.27 -12.27 1.84
C ASP A 160 -12.12 -11.33 0.63
N PHE A 161 -10.88 -11.10 0.19
CA PHE A 161 -10.58 -10.27 -0.98
C PHE A 161 -11.14 -10.88 -2.27
N LEU A 162 -11.00 -12.19 -2.47
CA LEU A 162 -11.55 -12.90 -3.62
C LEU A 162 -13.07 -12.85 -3.60
N LEU A 163 -13.71 -13.01 -2.44
CA LEU A 163 -15.16 -12.88 -2.30
C LEU A 163 -15.61 -11.46 -2.64
N TYR A 164 -14.95 -10.45 -2.08
CA TYR A 164 -15.19 -9.04 -2.38
C TYR A 164 -15.01 -8.73 -3.88
N SER A 165 -13.90 -9.20 -4.46
CA SER A 165 -13.54 -9.01 -5.86
C SER A 165 -14.54 -9.71 -6.78
N GLN A 166 -14.82 -11.00 -6.57
CA GLN A 166 -15.73 -11.77 -7.43
C GLN A 166 -17.17 -11.25 -7.40
N THR A 167 -17.61 -10.66 -6.29
CA THR A 167 -18.98 -10.13 -6.19
C THR A 167 -19.16 -8.90 -7.09
N ASN A 168 -18.18 -8.01 -7.15
CA ASN A 168 -18.35 -6.67 -7.74
C ASN A 168 -17.42 -6.37 -8.94
N HIS A 169 -16.38 -7.16 -9.14
CA HIS A 169 -15.22 -6.81 -9.95
C HIS A 169 -14.62 -8.00 -10.72
N TYR A 170 -13.79 -7.70 -11.72
CA TYR A 170 -12.81 -8.61 -12.30
C TYR A 170 -11.42 -8.19 -11.84
N LEU A 171 -10.65 -9.11 -11.27
CA LEU A 171 -9.26 -8.85 -10.85
C LEU A 171 -8.37 -8.68 -12.08
N GLU A 172 -7.76 -7.51 -12.26
CA GLU A 172 -6.80 -7.25 -13.33
C GLU A 172 -5.37 -7.51 -12.85
N ARG A 173 -5.04 -7.01 -11.67
CA ARG A 173 -3.70 -7.13 -11.09
C ARG A 173 -3.79 -7.10 -9.57
N ALA A 174 -2.99 -7.91 -8.89
CA ALA A 174 -2.82 -7.79 -7.44
C ALA A 174 -1.40 -8.16 -7.02
N TYR A 175 -0.94 -7.53 -5.96
CA TYR A 175 0.29 -7.86 -5.28
C TYR A 175 0.04 -8.05 -3.80
N ILE A 176 0.50 -9.19 -3.27
CA ILE A 176 0.41 -9.53 -1.86
C ILE A 176 1.83 -9.68 -1.35
N ARG A 177 2.14 -9.02 -0.24
CA ARG A 177 3.46 -9.07 0.40
C ARG A 177 3.32 -9.32 1.89
N LYS A 178 4.00 -10.36 2.35
CA LYS A 178 4.30 -10.65 3.76
C LYS A 178 5.72 -10.20 4.10
N GLU A 179 6.27 -10.63 5.21
CA GLU A 179 7.68 -10.43 5.60
C GLU A 179 8.59 -11.27 4.71
N ASN A 180 8.27 -12.56 4.54
CA ASN A 180 9.17 -13.53 3.89
C ASN A 180 8.76 -13.95 2.47
N SER A 181 7.63 -13.46 1.96
CA SER A 181 7.11 -13.90 0.66
C SER A 181 6.24 -12.85 0.00
N SER A 182 6.11 -12.96 -1.32
CA SER A 182 5.14 -12.19 -2.11
C SER A 182 4.57 -12.95 -3.29
N TYR A 183 3.37 -12.53 -3.68
CA TYR A 183 2.60 -13.07 -4.78
C TYR A 183 2.19 -11.93 -5.69
N LEU A 184 2.48 -12.05 -6.98
CA LEU A 184 2.00 -11.14 -8.02
C LEU A 184 1.02 -11.88 -8.92
N TYR A 185 -0.23 -11.43 -8.92
CA TYR A 185 -1.26 -11.87 -9.85
C TYR A 185 -1.36 -10.91 -11.03
N LEU A 186 -1.37 -11.44 -12.24
CA LEU A 186 -1.61 -10.70 -13.49
C LEU A 186 -2.69 -11.41 -14.32
N ASN A 187 -3.76 -10.68 -14.62
CA ASN A 187 -4.75 -11.12 -15.60
C ASN A 187 -4.27 -10.77 -17.01
N ALA A 188 -3.83 -11.77 -17.75
CA ALA A 188 -3.46 -11.60 -19.15
C ALA A 188 -4.73 -11.68 -20.01
N LYS A 189 -5.02 -10.66 -20.81
CA LYS A 189 -6.24 -10.62 -21.66
C LYS A 189 -6.32 -11.76 -22.69
N GLU A 190 -5.19 -12.40 -23.00
CA GLU A 190 -5.06 -13.40 -24.08
C GLU A 190 -4.61 -14.79 -23.59
N THR A 191 -4.31 -14.97 -22.31
CA THR A 191 -3.89 -16.27 -21.74
C THR A 191 -4.47 -16.49 -20.35
N ASN A 192 -4.34 -17.71 -19.81
CA ASN A 192 -4.65 -17.97 -18.40
C ASN A 192 -3.95 -16.95 -17.47
N PRO A 193 -4.60 -16.53 -16.36
CA PRO A 193 -3.98 -15.65 -15.39
C PRO A 193 -2.69 -16.24 -14.84
N ARG A 194 -1.71 -15.38 -14.57
CA ARG A 194 -0.40 -15.79 -14.07
C ARG A 194 -0.24 -15.37 -12.62
N VAL A 195 0.28 -16.28 -11.81
CA VAL A 195 0.68 -16.02 -10.42
C VAL A 195 2.17 -16.24 -10.32
N PHE A 196 2.90 -15.22 -9.90
CA PHE A 196 4.33 -15.28 -9.62
C PHE A 196 4.52 -15.30 -8.11
N TYR A 197 5.33 -16.23 -7.63
CA TYR A 197 5.74 -16.32 -6.24
C TYR A 197 7.20 -15.91 -6.11
N ARG A 198 7.51 -15.19 -5.03
CA ARG A 198 8.88 -14.82 -4.68
C ARG A 198 9.07 -14.99 -3.18
N GLU A 199 10.13 -15.71 -2.79
CA GLU A 199 10.67 -15.65 -1.44
C GLU A 199 11.47 -14.36 -1.26
N ASN A 200 11.31 -13.74 -0.10
CA ASN A 200 11.99 -12.51 0.26
C ASN A 200 12.68 -12.70 1.61
N ASN A 201 13.93 -12.27 1.71
CA ASN A 201 14.61 -12.18 2.99
C ASN A 201 14.47 -10.75 3.48
N SER A 202 13.66 -10.55 4.51
CA SER A 202 13.37 -9.23 5.07
C SER A 202 13.42 -9.32 6.59
N GLU A 203 14.04 -8.30 7.18
CA GLU A 203 14.18 -8.13 8.63
C GLU A 203 13.08 -7.25 9.22
N PHE A 204 12.07 -6.87 8.42
CA PHE A 204 10.93 -6.09 8.90
C PHE A 204 10.09 -6.89 9.92
N PRO A 205 9.48 -6.19 10.91
CA PRO A 205 8.44 -6.77 11.77
C PRO A 205 7.28 -7.36 10.97
N SER A 206 6.45 -8.15 11.63
CA SER A 206 5.32 -8.80 10.96
C SER A 206 4.37 -7.79 10.30
N PHE A 207 4.06 -8.01 9.03
CA PHE A 207 3.15 -7.19 8.23
C PHE A 207 2.44 -7.99 7.13
N LEU A 208 1.29 -7.47 6.69
CA LEU A 208 0.57 -7.94 5.53
C LEU A 208 0.20 -6.74 4.65
N PHE A 209 0.55 -6.83 3.38
CA PHE A 209 0.22 -5.82 2.39
C PHE A 209 -0.48 -6.47 1.20
N LEU A 210 -1.54 -5.82 0.74
CA LEU A 210 -2.24 -6.13 -0.49
C LEU A 210 -2.44 -4.83 -1.25
N VAL A 211 -2.14 -4.83 -2.54
CA VAL A 211 -2.57 -3.78 -3.47
C VAL A 211 -3.16 -4.44 -4.70
N ALA A 212 -4.28 -3.91 -5.19
CA ALA A 212 -5.00 -4.49 -6.31
C ALA A 212 -5.61 -3.43 -7.23
N GLU A 213 -5.66 -3.79 -8.51
CA GLU A 213 -6.36 -3.09 -9.57
C GLU A 213 -7.46 -4.03 -10.10
N LEU A 214 -8.67 -3.49 -10.12
CA LEU A 214 -9.92 -4.19 -10.39
C LEU A 214 -10.65 -3.47 -11.51
N LYS A 215 -11.34 -4.24 -12.36
CA LYS A 215 -12.29 -3.73 -13.34
C LYS A 215 -13.72 -3.96 -12.85
N ASN A 216 -14.52 -2.90 -12.82
CA ASN A 216 -15.91 -2.96 -12.36
C ASN A 216 -16.74 -3.81 -13.33
N LYS A 217 -17.54 -4.73 -12.78
CA LYS A 217 -18.54 -5.45 -13.58
C LYS A 217 -19.61 -4.44 -14.00
N THR A 218 -19.86 -4.31 -15.31
CA THR A 218 -20.98 -3.51 -15.80
C THR A 218 -22.28 -4.17 -15.35
N VAL A 219 -23.03 -3.51 -14.47
CA VAL A 219 -24.42 -3.86 -14.20
C VAL A 219 -25.19 -3.50 -15.47
N ILE A 220 -25.57 -4.49 -16.27
CA ILE A 220 -26.58 -4.28 -17.32
C ILE A 220 -27.89 -4.08 -16.56
N PRO A 221 -28.52 -2.89 -16.61
CA PRO A 221 -29.82 -2.73 -15.97
C PRO A 221 -30.81 -3.70 -16.64
N PRO A 222 -31.69 -4.37 -15.87
CA PRO A 222 -32.75 -5.16 -16.48
C PRO A 222 -33.65 -4.21 -17.30
N ASN A 223 -33.89 -4.60 -18.56
CA ASN A 223 -34.87 -3.95 -19.44
C ASN A 223 -36.29 -4.06 -18.88
#